data_AF-A0A9D7H412-F1
#
_entry.id   AF-A0A9D7H412-F1
#
_cell.length_a   1.000
_cell.length_b   1.000
_cell.length_c   1.000
_cell.angle_alpha   90.00
_cell.angle_beta   90.00
_cell.angle_gamma   90.00
#
_symmetry.space_group_name_H-M   'P 1'
#
loop_
_entity.id
_entity.type
_entity.pdbx_description
1 polymer ?
#
loop_
_entity_poly.entity_id
_entity_poly.type
_entity_poly.pdbx_seq_one_letter_code
_entity_poly.pdbx_strand_id
1 'polypeptide(L)'
;MSVVVFDTRRRLPTGMRLVCGIAVLGSVIALGCGRKDSAPAATLATSSSPPPAVDAGSQGDWAPASTLDPEELGRLALREGSAGLVRGATNDARRRIAVLAMAYAGDLEGLPLLADAAGGRDAALAKEALEVAAALAAEPRRPLAAEDALEVREGCDKLRALAQDGKAAQALRLGALRVLRQLEDRGCAKDLPVVP
;
A
#
# COMPACT_ATOMS: atom_id res chain seq x y z
N MET A 1 25.84 1.59 -48.81
CA MET A 1 26.19 1.52 -47.37
C MET A 1 25.37 0.39 -46.77
N SER A 2 26.02 -0.74 -46.49
CA SER A 2 25.35 -1.98 -46.10
C SER A 2 25.08 -1.99 -44.60
N VAL A 3 23.82 -2.16 -44.20
CA VAL A 3 23.43 -2.31 -42.79
C VAL A 3 23.44 -3.79 -42.46
N VAL A 4 24.32 -4.19 -41.55
CA VAL A 4 24.42 -5.57 -41.04
C VAL A 4 23.31 -5.79 -40.02
N VAL A 5 22.40 -6.71 -40.31
CA VAL A 5 21.34 -7.17 -39.38
C VAL A 5 21.93 -8.29 -38.52
N PHE A 6 22.07 -8.06 -37.22
CA PHE A 6 22.40 -9.10 -36.25
C PHE A 6 21.11 -9.62 -35.62
N ASP A 7 20.65 -10.78 -36.09
CA ASP A 7 19.65 -11.63 -35.43
C ASP A 7 20.39 -12.58 -34.47
N THR A 8 20.26 -12.34 -33.16
CA THR A 8 20.80 -13.20 -32.10
C THR A 8 19.67 -13.82 -31.29
N ARG A 9 18.91 -14.71 -31.94
CA ARG A 9 18.20 -15.82 -31.26
C ARG A 9 19.18 -16.66 -30.45
N ARG A 10 19.42 -16.30 -29.19
CA ARG A 10 20.01 -17.23 -28.21
C ARG A 10 18.91 -18.07 -27.58
N ARG A 11 18.74 -19.26 -28.15
CA ARG A 11 18.17 -20.43 -27.49
C ARG A 11 19.00 -20.71 -26.23
N LEU A 12 18.35 -20.87 -25.07
CA LEU A 12 18.94 -21.53 -23.92
C LEU A 12 18.07 -22.70 -23.47
N PRO A 13 18.71 -23.77 -22.97
CA PRO A 13 18.20 -25.13 -23.00
C PRO A 13 17.16 -25.43 -21.92
N THR A 14 16.11 -26.14 -22.35
CA THR A 14 15.32 -27.06 -21.54
C THR A 14 16.24 -28.00 -20.74
N GLY A 15 16.39 -27.68 -19.46
CA GLY A 15 17.22 -28.41 -18.50
C GLY A 15 16.43 -28.76 -17.23
N MET A 16 15.45 -29.64 -17.40
CA MET A 16 15.08 -30.73 -16.49
C MET A 16 15.79 -30.76 -15.12
N ARG A 17 15.08 -30.33 -14.06
CA ARG A 17 15.24 -30.91 -12.71
C ARG A 17 13.87 -31.13 -12.08
N LEU A 18 13.32 -32.29 -12.42
CA LEU A 18 12.32 -33.03 -11.66
C LEU A 18 12.91 -33.26 -10.25
N VAL A 19 12.39 -32.59 -9.23
CA VAL A 19 12.66 -32.96 -7.84
C VAL A 19 11.36 -33.50 -7.26
N CYS A 20 11.45 -34.76 -6.88
CA CYS A 20 10.45 -35.56 -6.19
C CYS A 20 9.84 -34.82 -5.00
N GLY A 21 8.51 -34.86 -4.96
CA GLY A 21 7.77 -35.53 -3.89
C GLY A 21 8.07 -35.12 -2.47
N ILE A 22 7.18 -34.30 -1.90
CA ILE A 22 6.70 -34.51 -0.55
C ILE A 22 5.19 -34.42 -0.59
N ALA A 23 4.54 -35.58 -0.64
CA ALA A 23 3.15 -35.74 -0.27
C ALA A 23 3.06 -35.66 1.26
N VAL A 24 2.55 -34.55 1.80
CA VAL A 24 2.04 -34.53 3.18
C VAL A 24 0.52 -34.58 3.09
N LEU A 25 0.01 -35.81 3.19
CA LEU A 25 -1.31 -36.07 3.75
C LEU A 25 -1.33 -35.51 5.18
N GLY A 26 -2.32 -34.67 5.51
CA GLY A 26 -2.43 -34.10 6.84
C GLY A 26 -3.82 -33.55 7.15
N SER A 27 -4.69 -34.46 7.57
CA SER A 27 -5.77 -34.28 8.55
C SER A 27 -6.88 -33.25 8.29
N VAL A 28 -8.01 -33.83 7.86
CA VAL A 28 -9.39 -33.48 8.23
C VAL A 28 -9.50 -33.13 9.72
N ILE A 29 -9.98 -31.92 10.05
CA ILE A 29 -10.59 -31.62 11.36
C ILE A 29 -11.88 -30.82 11.15
N ALA A 30 -12.98 -31.55 11.39
CA ALA A 30 -14.24 -31.20 12.05
C ALA A 30 -14.97 -29.88 11.73
N LEU A 31 -16.15 -30.09 11.13
CA LEU A 31 -17.36 -29.29 11.27
C LEU A 31 -17.61 -28.86 12.73
N GLY A 32 -17.75 -27.55 12.93
CA GLY A 32 -18.33 -26.96 14.13
C GLY A 32 -19.48 -26.03 13.78
N CYS A 33 -20.66 -26.60 13.49
CA CYS A 33 -21.92 -25.85 13.41
C CYS A 33 -22.38 -25.45 14.83
N GLY A 34 -21.85 -24.34 15.34
CA GLY A 34 -22.34 -23.70 16.56
C GLY A 34 -23.43 -22.69 16.27
N ARG A 35 -24.66 -23.17 16.03
CA ARG A 35 -25.88 -22.36 15.98
C ARG A 35 -26.29 -22.07 17.42
N LYS A 36 -26.29 -20.80 17.85
CA LYS A 36 -26.89 -20.37 19.12
C LYS A 36 -27.90 -19.27 18.83
N ASP A 37 -29.16 -19.66 18.88
CA ASP A 37 -30.33 -18.81 18.74
C ASP A 37 -30.55 -17.95 20.00
N SER A 38 -31.09 -16.75 19.74
CA SER A 38 -32.03 -15.98 20.56
C SER A 38 -31.56 -15.25 21.82
N ALA A 39 -31.65 -13.91 21.76
CA ALA A 39 -32.45 -13.10 22.68
C ALA A 39 -32.92 -11.79 22.00
N PRO A 40 -34.22 -11.44 22.05
CA PRO A 40 -34.75 -10.19 21.53
C PRO A 40 -34.84 -9.08 22.60
N ALA A 41 -34.85 -7.85 22.09
CA ALA A 41 -35.43 -6.62 22.67
C ALA A 41 -34.73 -5.97 23.87
N ALA A 42 -34.05 -4.85 23.59
CA ALA A 42 -34.08 -3.66 24.44
C ALA A 42 -34.10 -2.41 23.56
N THR A 43 -35.31 -1.93 23.28
CA THR A 43 -35.58 -0.61 22.72
C THR A 43 -35.35 0.42 23.82
N LEU A 44 -34.25 1.18 23.79
CA LEU A 44 -34.08 2.34 24.68
C LEU A 44 -33.42 3.51 23.94
N ALA A 45 -34.25 4.53 23.74
CA ALA A 45 -33.96 5.96 23.67
C ALA A 45 -32.74 6.42 22.85
N THR A 46 -32.99 6.74 21.58
CA THR A 46 -32.23 7.75 20.84
C THR A 46 -32.43 9.11 21.51
N SER A 47 -31.60 9.43 22.50
CA SER A 47 -31.35 10.82 22.86
C SER A 47 -30.52 11.43 21.73
N SER A 48 -31.21 12.12 20.83
CA SER A 48 -30.60 13.03 19.85
C SER A 48 -29.95 14.18 20.63
N SER A 49 -28.78 13.93 21.20
CA SER A 49 -27.88 14.98 21.61
C SER A 49 -27.16 15.42 20.35
N PRO A 50 -27.23 16.70 19.94
CA PRO A 50 -26.43 17.18 18.82
C PRO A 50 -24.96 16.85 19.11
N PRO A 51 -24.20 16.34 18.13
CA PRO A 51 -22.78 16.08 18.34
C PRO A 51 -22.15 17.38 18.84
N PRO A 52 -21.31 17.35 19.89
CA PRO A 52 -20.59 18.53 20.31
C PRO A 52 -19.90 19.10 19.08
N ALA A 53 -20.06 20.40 18.85
CA ALA A 53 -19.37 21.11 17.80
C ALA A 53 -17.88 20.82 17.96
N VAL A 54 -17.36 19.92 17.13
CA VAL A 54 -15.95 19.59 17.09
C VAL A 54 -15.25 20.87 16.66
N ASP A 55 -14.55 21.45 17.62
CA ASP A 55 -13.81 22.69 17.45
C ASP A 55 -12.86 22.50 16.27
N ALA A 56 -13.15 23.15 15.14
CA ALA A 56 -12.44 22.99 13.87
C ALA A 56 -10.98 23.51 13.91
N GLY A 57 -10.45 23.76 15.12
CA GLY A 57 -9.18 24.41 15.39
C GLY A 57 -8.13 23.53 16.06
N SER A 58 -8.44 22.35 16.58
CA SER A 58 -7.38 21.42 17.02
C SER A 58 -6.91 20.62 15.81
N GLN A 59 -5.88 21.14 15.12
CA GLN A 59 -4.98 20.27 14.37
C GLN A 59 -4.59 19.14 15.34
N GLY A 60 -5.14 17.95 15.14
CA GLY A 60 -5.12 16.90 16.15
C GLY A 60 -3.71 16.69 16.68
N ASP A 61 -3.60 16.35 17.96
CA ASP A 61 -2.31 16.01 18.56
C ASP A 61 -1.78 14.74 17.90
N TRP A 62 -0.92 14.92 16.88
CA TRP A 62 -0.15 13.85 16.28
C TRP A 62 1.02 13.57 17.23
N ALA A 63 0.81 12.65 18.17
CA ALA A 63 1.91 12.18 19.01
C ALA A 63 3.04 11.60 18.13
N PRO A 64 4.31 11.66 18.57
CA PRO A 64 5.45 11.20 17.77
C PRO A 64 5.31 9.77 17.25
N ALA A 65 5.78 9.47 16.04
CA ALA A 65 5.67 8.12 15.43
C ALA A 65 6.22 7.01 16.33
N SER A 66 7.31 7.27 17.05
CA SER A 66 7.96 6.28 17.93
C SER A 66 7.12 5.89 19.15
N THR A 67 6.10 6.68 19.48
CA THR A 67 5.21 6.42 20.62
C THR A 67 3.88 5.82 20.19
N LEU A 68 3.53 5.91 18.90
CA LEU A 68 2.26 5.41 18.40
C LEU A 68 2.34 3.90 18.16
N ASP A 69 1.48 3.16 18.84
CA ASP A 69 1.29 1.74 18.56
C ASP A 69 0.42 1.54 17.29
N PRO A 70 0.34 0.32 16.74
CA PRO A 70 -0.52 0.02 15.58
C PRO A 70 -1.99 0.42 15.74
N GLU A 71 -2.54 0.35 16.96
CA GLU A 71 -3.94 0.69 17.23
C GLU A 71 -4.15 2.21 17.14
N GLU A 72 -3.21 3.00 17.68
CA GLU A 72 -3.22 4.45 17.58
C GLU A 72 -3.04 4.95 16.14
N LEU A 73 -2.18 4.29 15.36
CA LEU A 73 -2.04 4.57 13.92
C LEU A 73 -3.36 4.29 13.17
N GLY A 74 -4.04 3.19 13.51
CA GLY A 74 -5.36 2.88 12.97
C GLY A 74 -6.42 3.93 13.36
N ARG A 75 -6.45 4.35 14.64
CA ARG A 75 -7.35 5.41 15.12
C ARG A 75 -7.07 6.76 14.44
N LEU A 76 -5.80 7.07 14.17
CA LEU A 76 -5.40 8.26 13.42
C LEU A 76 -5.88 8.17 11.96
N ALA A 77 -5.62 7.07 11.28
CA ALA A 77 -6.05 6.87 9.89
C ALA A 77 -7.57 6.94 9.72
N LEU A 78 -8.34 6.34 10.65
CA LEU A 78 -9.80 6.40 10.63
C LEU A 78 -10.33 7.83 10.82
N ARG A 79 -9.67 8.63 11.66
CA ARG A 79 -10.07 10.02 11.94
C ARG A 79 -9.74 10.96 10.80
N GLU A 80 -8.53 10.88 10.27
CA GLU A 80 -8.03 11.84 9.27
C GLU A 80 -8.38 11.43 7.83
N GLY A 81 -8.50 10.13 7.57
CA GLY A 81 -8.49 9.57 6.22
C GLY A 81 -7.13 9.77 5.52
N SER A 82 -6.94 9.14 4.37
CA SER A 82 -5.75 9.33 3.53
C SER A 82 -5.51 10.79 3.16
N ALA A 83 -6.55 11.51 2.71
CA ALA A 83 -6.49 12.94 2.40
C ALA A 83 -6.00 13.80 3.58
N GLY A 84 -6.52 13.53 4.79
CA GLY A 84 -6.09 14.22 6.01
C GLY A 84 -4.65 13.90 6.39
N LEU A 85 -4.24 12.63 6.25
CA LEU A 85 -2.86 12.22 6.48
C LEU A 85 -1.87 12.92 5.53
N VAL A 86 -2.22 13.03 4.24
CA VAL A 86 -1.42 13.75 3.23
C VAL A 86 -1.29 15.23 3.60
N ARG A 87 -2.39 15.91 3.94
CA ARG A 87 -2.34 17.31 4.38
C ARG A 87 -1.56 17.51 5.68
N GLY A 88 -1.64 16.54 6.59
CA GLY A 88 -0.98 16.57 7.90
C GLY A 88 0.54 16.34 7.85
N ALA A 89 1.06 15.76 6.78
CA ALA A 89 2.48 15.43 6.58
C ALA A 89 3.38 16.65 6.30
N THR A 90 3.22 17.74 7.05
CA THR A 90 3.85 19.06 6.79
C THR A 90 5.33 19.17 7.19
N ASN A 91 5.84 18.21 7.95
CA ASN A 91 7.24 18.13 8.38
C ASN A 91 7.69 16.66 8.46
N ASP A 92 8.99 16.41 8.62
CA ASP A 92 9.55 15.04 8.56
C ASP A 92 9.00 14.11 9.65
N ALA A 93 8.77 14.62 10.87
CA ALA A 93 8.20 13.83 11.95
C ALA A 93 6.75 13.42 11.65
N ARG A 94 5.92 14.35 11.20
CA ARG A 94 4.54 14.07 10.79
C ARG A 94 4.46 13.23 9.52
N ARG A 95 5.41 13.40 8.58
CA ARG A 95 5.49 12.60 7.36
C ARG A 95 5.68 11.12 7.68
N ARG A 96 6.55 10.79 8.62
CA ARG A 96 6.72 9.39 9.06
C ARG A 96 5.45 8.82 9.68
N ILE A 97 4.77 9.58 10.55
CA ILE A 97 3.48 9.19 11.12
C ILE A 97 2.45 8.94 10.02
N ALA A 98 2.33 9.86 9.06
CA ALA A 98 1.39 9.76 7.95
C ALA A 98 1.66 8.52 7.10
N VAL A 99 2.92 8.24 6.77
CA VAL A 99 3.33 7.04 6.03
C VAL A 99 2.89 5.77 6.75
N LEU A 100 3.18 5.67 8.05
CA LEU A 100 2.83 4.47 8.84
C LEU A 100 1.31 4.32 9.02
N ALA A 101 0.60 5.42 9.27
CA ALA A 101 -0.85 5.42 9.39
C ALA A 101 -1.56 5.10 8.07
N MET A 102 -0.93 5.40 6.93
CA MET A 102 -1.52 5.14 5.60
C MET A 102 -1.85 3.66 5.37
N ALA A 103 -1.13 2.74 6.02
CA ALA A 103 -1.43 1.30 5.97
C ALA A 103 -2.86 0.96 6.44
N TYR A 104 -3.47 1.83 7.26
CA TYR A 104 -4.80 1.64 7.82
C TYR A 104 -5.90 2.47 7.13
N ALA A 105 -5.55 3.35 6.19
CA ALA A 105 -6.51 4.21 5.50
C ALA A 105 -7.43 3.41 4.56
N GLY A 106 -6.92 2.33 3.94
CA GLY A 106 -7.72 1.40 3.14
C GLY A 106 -8.10 1.92 1.74
N ASP A 107 -7.44 2.96 1.27
CA ASP A 107 -7.53 3.51 -0.09
C ASP A 107 -6.13 3.80 -0.67
N LEU A 108 -6.08 4.32 -1.90
CA LEU A 108 -4.84 4.61 -2.61
C LEU A 108 -4.62 6.12 -2.84
N GLU A 109 -5.42 7.00 -2.25
CA GLU A 109 -5.28 8.46 -2.41
C GLU A 109 -3.92 8.93 -1.84
N GLY A 110 -3.42 8.25 -0.81
CA GLY A 110 -2.10 8.51 -0.22
C GLY A 110 -0.89 7.99 -1.01
N LEU A 111 -1.09 7.36 -2.17
CA LEU A 111 0.01 6.75 -2.94
C LEU A 111 1.11 7.75 -3.36
N PRO A 112 0.82 9.01 -3.78
CA PRO A 112 1.86 10.00 -4.04
C PRO A 112 2.76 10.29 -2.84
N LEU A 113 2.19 10.39 -1.63
CA LEU A 113 2.96 10.61 -0.41
C LEU A 113 3.92 9.45 -0.12
N LEU A 114 3.43 8.21 -0.29
CA LEU A 114 4.25 7.01 -0.12
C LEU A 114 5.38 6.94 -1.15
N ALA A 115 5.10 7.30 -2.40
CA ALA A 115 6.11 7.34 -3.46
C ALA A 115 7.17 8.43 -3.21
N ASP A 116 6.76 9.61 -2.75
CA ASP A 116 7.69 10.69 -2.39
C ASP A 116 8.57 10.31 -1.18
N ALA A 117 7.99 9.64 -0.17
CA ALA A 117 8.75 9.13 0.96
C ALA A 117 9.74 8.03 0.54
N ALA A 118 9.36 7.14 -0.38
CA ALA A 118 10.22 6.11 -0.96
C ALA A 118 11.40 6.68 -1.77
N GLY A 119 11.21 7.82 -2.43
CA GLY A 119 12.27 8.55 -3.14
C GLY A 119 13.10 9.48 -2.26
N GLY A 120 12.82 9.55 -0.96
CA GLY A 120 13.46 10.46 -0.02
C GLY A 120 14.90 10.08 0.38
N ARG A 121 15.51 10.93 1.22
CA ARG A 121 16.87 10.73 1.74
C ARG A 121 16.96 9.76 2.93
N ASP A 122 15.85 9.57 3.66
CA ASP A 122 15.78 8.65 4.79
C ASP A 122 15.53 7.23 4.28
N ALA A 123 16.58 6.40 4.32
CA ALA A 123 16.53 5.03 3.82
C ALA A 123 15.62 4.10 4.65
N ALA A 124 15.39 4.40 5.93
CA ALA A 124 14.48 3.61 6.77
C ALA A 124 13.03 3.93 6.40
N LEU A 125 12.69 5.22 6.38
CA LEU A 125 11.36 5.68 5.96
C LEU A 125 11.04 5.26 4.51
N ALA A 126 12.03 5.30 3.62
CA ALA A 126 11.83 4.89 2.23
C ALA A 126 11.41 3.41 2.10
N LYS A 127 11.98 2.53 2.94
CA LYS A 127 11.59 1.12 2.99
C LYS A 127 10.20 0.95 3.58
N GLU A 128 9.93 1.60 4.71
CA GLU A 128 8.60 1.59 5.36
C GLU A 128 7.51 2.04 4.38
N ALA A 129 7.74 3.12 3.62
CA ALA A 129 6.80 3.63 2.63
C ALA A 129 6.50 2.63 1.51
N LEU A 130 7.52 1.91 1.01
CA LEU A 130 7.32 0.86 -0.01
C LEU A 130 6.58 -0.37 0.55
N GLU A 131 6.81 -0.72 1.80
CA GLU A 131 6.09 -1.82 2.48
C GLU A 131 4.62 -1.46 2.67
N VAL A 132 4.33 -0.24 3.11
CA VAL A 132 2.95 0.28 3.23
C VAL A 132 2.26 0.34 1.87
N ALA A 133 2.95 0.84 0.84
CA ALA A 133 2.40 0.88 -0.52
C ALA A 133 2.10 -0.53 -1.06
N ALA A 134 2.98 -1.51 -0.78
CA ALA A 134 2.77 -2.90 -1.17
C ALA A 134 1.59 -3.56 -0.42
N ALA A 135 1.39 -3.21 0.85
CA ALA A 135 0.24 -3.68 1.63
C ALA A 135 -1.07 -3.14 1.04
N LEU A 136 -1.15 -1.83 0.79
CA LEU A 136 -2.33 -1.21 0.16
C LEU A 136 -2.59 -1.73 -1.25
N ALA A 137 -1.54 -1.97 -2.04
CA ALA A 137 -1.68 -2.55 -3.38
C ALA A 137 -2.18 -4.00 -3.36
N ALA A 138 -1.94 -4.74 -2.27
CA ALA A 138 -2.38 -6.12 -2.09
C ALA A 138 -3.83 -6.26 -1.60
N GLU A 139 -4.45 -5.18 -1.11
CA GLU A 139 -5.85 -5.19 -0.67
C GLU A 139 -6.82 -5.61 -1.80
N PRO A 140 -7.94 -6.29 -1.46
CA PRO A 140 -8.94 -6.68 -2.44
C PRO A 140 -9.40 -5.50 -3.29
N ARG A 141 -9.61 -5.76 -4.57
CA ARG A 141 -9.94 -4.74 -5.56
C ARG A 141 -11.23 -4.00 -5.15
N ARG A 142 -11.11 -2.70 -4.91
CA ARG A 142 -12.23 -1.77 -4.79
C ARG A 142 -12.29 -0.92 -6.06
N PRO A 143 -13.50 -0.58 -6.55
CA PRO A 143 -13.65 0.40 -7.61
C PRO A 143 -12.92 1.68 -7.21
N LEU A 144 -12.02 2.17 -8.06
CA LEU A 144 -11.37 3.45 -7.85
C LEU A 144 -12.35 4.55 -8.22
N ALA A 145 -12.53 5.55 -7.35
CA ALA A 145 -13.36 6.70 -7.66
C ALA A 145 -12.71 7.53 -8.78
N ALA A 146 -13.51 8.29 -9.52
CA ALA A 146 -13.00 9.04 -10.66
C ALA A 146 -12.10 10.19 -10.21
N GLU A 147 -12.41 10.76 -9.06
CA GLU A 147 -11.63 11.77 -8.35
C GLU A 147 -10.23 11.26 -8.01
N ASP A 148 -10.10 10.06 -7.42
CA ASP A 148 -8.83 9.49 -6.96
C ASP A 148 -7.89 9.02 -8.10
N ALA A 149 -8.41 8.93 -9.33
CA ALA A 149 -7.69 8.36 -10.46
C ALA A 149 -6.46 9.19 -10.86
N LEU A 150 -6.43 10.49 -10.53
CA LEU A 150 -5.30 11.36 -10.80
C LEU A 150 -4.17 11.14 -9.78
N GLU A 151 -4.50 11.06 -8.50
CA GLU A 151 -3.59 10.83 -7.37
C GLU A 151 -2.94 9.46 -7.50
N VAL A 152 -3.72 8.41 -7.81
CA VAL A 152 -3.15 7.08 -8.03
C VAL A 152 -2.19 7.08 -9.22
N ARG A 153 -2.52 7.79 -10.31
CA ARG A 153 -1.62 7.90 -11.47
C ARG A 153 -0.33 8.63 -11.13
N GLU A 154 -0.42 9.76 -10.41
CA GLU A 154 0.76 10.49 -9.94
C GLU A 154 1.66 9.61 -9.08
N GLY A 155 1.09 8.86 -8.13
CA GLY A 155 1.83 7.92 -7.29
C GLY A 155 2.54 6.85 -8.11
N CYS A 156 1.86 6.31 -9.14
CA CYS A 156 2.43 5.33 -10.05
C CYS A 156 3.55 5.89 -10.94
N ASP A 157 3.42 7.13 -11.40
CA ASP A 157 4.47 7.81 -12.18
C ASP A 157 5.73 8.05 -11.32
N LYS A 158 5.55 8.45 -10.05
CA LYS A 158 6.66 8.61 -9.08
C LYS A 158 7.34 7.28 -8.76
N LEU A 159 6.57 6.21 -8.52
CA LEU A 159 7.13 4.88 -8.30
C LEU A 159 7.88 4.36 -9.54
N ARG A 160 7.39 4.65 -10.74
CA ARG A 160 8.08 4.31 -11.99
C ARG A 160 9.40 5.06 -12.13
N ALA A 161 9.41 6.36 -11.84
CA ALA A 161 10.62 7.16 -11.82
C ALA A 161 11.65 6.58 -10.83
N LEU A 162 11.21 6.23 -9.62
CA LEU A 162 12.05 5.59 -8.61
C LEU A 162 12.59 4.23 -9.10
N ALA A 163 11.75 3.40 -9.70
CA ALA A 163 12.16 2.10 -10.26
C ALA A 163 13.23 2.22 -11.35
N GLN A 164 13.21 3.29 -12.13
CA GLN A 164 14.12 3.56 -13.24
C GLN A 164 15.38 4.34 -12.83
N ASP A 165 15.43 4.90 -11.61
CA ASP A 165 16.57 5.69 -11.16
C ASP A 165 17.80 4.81 -10.90
N GLY A 166 18.77 4.84 -11.81
CA GLY A 166 20.04 4.12 -11.69
C GLY A 166 20.88 4.51 -10.45
N LYS A 167 20.59 5.65 -9.81
CA LYS A 167 21.26 6.09 -8.57
C LYS A 167 20.59 5.54 -7.32
N ALA A 168 19.30 5.18 -7.38
CA ALA A 168 18.58 4.63 -6.25
C ALA A 168 19.12 3.23 -5.88
N ALA A 169 19.08 2.93 -4.58
CA ALA A 169 19.46 1.61 -4.08
C ALA A 169 18.63 0.52 -4.76
N GLN A 170 19.27 -0.60 -5.15
CA GLN A 170 18.62 -1.68 -5.89
C GLN A 170 17.37 -2.21 -5.16
N ALA A 171 17.42 -2.32 -3.84
CA ALA A 171 16.28 -2.76 -3.03
C ALA A 171 15.06 -1.83 -3.17
N LEU A 172 15.26 -0.51 -3.22
CA LEU A 172 14.16 0.46 -3.38
C LEU A 172 13.57 0.37 -4.79
N ARG A 173 14.42 0.26 -5.82
CA ARG A 173 13.96 0.06 -7.20
C ARG A 173 13.11 -1.19 -7.36
N LEU A 174 13.58 -2.31 -6.81
CA LEU A 174 12.84 -3.59 -6.86
C LEU A 174 11.56 -3.54 -6.04
N GLY A 175 11.56 -2.83 -4.91
CA GLY A 175 10.35 -2.58 -4.11
C GLY A 175 9.31 -1.78 -4.89
N ALA A 176 9.70 -0.67 -5.53
CA ALA A 176 8.82 0.11 -6.37
C ALA A 176 8.25 -0.71 -7.55
N LEU A 177 9.08 -1.51 -8.22
CA LEU A 177 8.62 -2.43 -9.27
C LEU A 177 7.60 -3.46 -8.78
N ARG A 178 7.78 -3.99 -7.56
CA ARG A 178 6.82 -4.91 -6.95
C ARG A 178 5.47 -4.25 -6.74
N VAL A 179 5.44 -3.05 -6.17
CA VAL A 179 4.21 -2.27 -5.96
C VAL A 179 3.52 -2.01 -7.29
N LEU A 180 4.26 -1.55 -8.30
CA LEU A 180 3.70 -1.27 -9.64
C LEU A 180 3.04 -2.50 -10.29
N ARG A 181 3.63 -3.70 -10.12
CA ARG A 181 3.03 -4.95 -10.61
C ARG A 181 1.73 -5.31 -9.88
N GLN A 182 1.65 -5.06 -8.56
CA GLN A 182 0.42 -5.26 -7.80
C GLN A 182 -0.69 -4.29 -8.21
N LEU A 183 -0.30 -3.10 -8.71
CA LEU A 183 -1.21 -2.06 -9.23
C LEU A 183 -1.43 -2.15 -10.76
N GLU A 184 -1.07 -3.26 -11.42
CA GLU A 184 -1.24 -3.43 -12.86
C GLU A 184 -2.70 -3.26 -13.30
N ASP A 185 -3.62 -3.81 -12.51
CA ASP A 185 -5.06 -3.74 -12.74
C ASP A 185 -5.63 -2.32 -12.66
N ARG A 186 -4.92 -1.41 -11.97
CA ARG A 186 -5.22 0.01 -11.86
C ARG A 186 -4.52 0.85 -12.93
N GLY A 187 -3.88 0.21 -13.90
CA GLY A 187 -3.26 0.85 -15.06
C GLY A 187 -1.83 1.35 -14.82
N CYS A 188 -1.24 1.06 -13.66
CA CYS A 188 0.08 1.58 -13.29
C CYS A 188 1.26 0.86 -13.97
N ALA A 189 1.04 -0.34 -14.52
CA ALA A 189 2.10 -1.17 -15.09
C ALA A 189 2.22 -1.09 -16.63
N LYS A 190 1.40 -0.30 -17.31
CA LYS A 190 1.51 -0.14 -18.78
C LYS A 190 2.91 0.39 -19.12
N ASP A 191 3.66 -0.29 -19.97
CA ASP A 191 5.00 0.12 -20.43
C ASP A 191 6.15 0.08 -19.39
N LEU A 192 6.06 -0.78 -18.36
CA LEU A 192 7.23 -0.98 -17.48
C LEU A 192 8.37 -1.71 -18.21
N PRO A 193 9.65 -1.31 -18.00
CA PRO A 193 10.76 -2.02 -18.58
C PRO A 193 10.80 -3.46 -18.06
N VAL A 194 10.93 -4.42 -18.97
CA VAL A 194 11.18 -5.82 -18.62
C VAL A 194 12.58 -5.89 -18.01
N VAL A 195 12.65 -6.02 -16.69
CA VAL A 195 13.92 -6.26 -15.99
C VAL A 195 14.40 -7.66 -16.39
N PRO A 196 15.54 -7.80 -17.08
CA PRO A 196 16.08 -9.08 -17.51
C PRO A 196 16.58 -9.94 -16.34
#